data_AF-A0AAD5XHV8-F1
#
_entry.id   AF-A0AAD5XHV8-F1
#
_cell.length_a   1.000
_cell.length_b   1.000
_cell.length_c   1.000
_cell.angle_alpha   90.00
_cell.angle_beta   90.00
_cell.angle_gamma   90.00
#
_symmetry.space_group_name_H-M   'P 1'
#
loop_
_entity.id
_entity.type
_entity.pdbx_description
1 polymer ?
#
loop_
_entity_poly.entity_id
_entity_poly.type
_entity_poly.pdbx_seq_one_letter_code
_entity_poly.pdbx_strand_id
1 'polypeptide(L)'
;MPNISKEFIVRSRNDGVVSRKVLVYVHKLAINFSRQISMLSISNTITSNYSGPTPGNSETLQGLLDSHAVHGDAFAVQHETSSFLVARMLGEAPAAFHTYAIYPSTMIIYKLCMFIMTDNKKLSQKLTRLAGIVTSLVAQCAYCSAVACGLGDVFNGAVTVTTPLNLAPSDVSNPHRIALRLCVAATKVPARVSPEMRNENREIFGGEAGLQQLGNIVATSGFKNSLNSLLGTEIDRTHTDNAEIAFQNTSYSFGPHKFASRFRSSYKKFDKNSSIFGFIVDFFQSIHHQLKFLAETQAILKQVPSTHVLLNRWLSEKFRGFTPRYLSDIINLETKRSFCTVLTQSIFTEEPFTVSSNGTFAANLPLSDKIILAFVYFSGASNNLLVAHFAFIAHSLDIPATRLSDALDRAQKFNHKDSTSPQSAMDVMIPLTYYAARRYHKRMWRVSPWLYPQCGQNPATILAYCNLVSVFTFLHRYSAVVDDGKGFEMVVKVFVVSSYGTSCGLAVNQAGCNSSGFLASLEERDIDWDDVDISTVQKGASSLRLGVGEIVGPYNLWGGNVDY
;
A
#
# COMPACT_ATOMS: atom_id res chain seq x y z
N MET A 1 -0.68 23.54 40.43
CA MET A 1 -0.27 23.98 39.08
C MET A 1 -1.48 24.34 38.20
N PRO A 2 -2.07 25.55 38.29
CA PRO A 2 -3.23 25.90 37.43
C PRO A 2 -2.96 26.95 36.34
N ASN A 3 -1.86 27.71 36.38
CA ASN A 3 -1.68 28.88 35.48
C ASN A 3 -0.82 28.62 34.22
N ILE A 4 -0.20 27.46 34.08
CA ILE A 4 0.71 27.19 32.96
C ILE A 4 -0.05 26.78 31.68
N SER A 5 -1.28 26.24 31.77
CA SER A 5 -1.99 25.72 30.60
C SER A 5 -2.56 26.78 29.65
N LYS A 6 -2.95 27.97 30.17
CA LYS A 6 -3.56 29.02 29.35
C LYS A 6 -2.55 29.84 28.53
N GLU A 7 -1.37 30.12 29.08
CA GLU A 7 -0.29 30.79 28.30
C GLU A 7 0.33 29.88 27.23
N PHE A 8 0.36 28.56 27.48
CA PHE A 8 0.96 27.56 26.58
C PHE A 8 0.17 27.39 25.27
N ILE A 9 -1.16 27.49 25.32
CA ILE A 9 -2.05 27.32 24.16
C ILE A 9 -2.08 28.59 23.29
N VAL A 10 -1.96 29.78 23.90
CA VAL A 10 -2.07 31.06 23.18
C VAL A 10 -0.79 31.41 22.40
N ARG A 11 0.41 31.15 22.94
CA ARG A 11 1.67 31.44 22.22
C ARG A 11 2.01 30.44 21.10
N SER A 12 1.58 29.20 21.21
CA SER A 12 1.80 28.17 20.17
C SER A 12 1.03 28.45 18.87
N ARG A 13 -0.04 29.26 18.90
CA ARG A 13 -0.85 29.55 17.70
C ARG A 13 -0.24 30.64 16.80
N ASN A 14 0.64 31.50 17.32
CA ASN A 14 1.08 32.68 16.58
C ASN A 14 2.47 32.56 15.93
N ASP A 15 3.40 31.77 16.48
CA ASP A 15 4.80 31.82 16.00
C ASP A 15 5.32 30.53 15.35
N GLY A 16 4.55 29.43 15.34
CA GLY A 16 4.91 28.18 14.63
C GLY A 16 6.20 27.47 15.06
N VAL A 17 7.01 28.05 15.96
CA VAL A 17 8.30 27.52 16.41
C VAL A 17 8.20 27.12 17.88
N VAL A 18 7.86 25.85 18.13
CA VAL A 18 8.06 25.24 19.44
C VAL A 18 9.56 25.14 19.69
N SER A 19 10.07 25.79 20.74
CA SER A 19 11.52 25.81 21.00
C SER A 19 12.05 24.39 21.23
N ARG A 20 13.25 24.10 20.71
CA ARG A 20 13.94 22.81 20.89
C ARG A 20 14.04 22.39 22.36
N LYS A 21 14.13 23.36 23.29
CA LYS A 21 14.13 23.11 24.74
C LYS A 21 12.79 22.58 25.25
N VAL A 22 11.68 23.07 24.72
CA VAL A 22 10.32 22.60 25.06
C VAL A 22 10.12 21.18 24.57
N LEU A 23 10.54 20.86 23.34
CA LEU A 23 10.44 19.50 22.80
C LEU A 23 11.27 18.50 23.62
N VAL A 24 12.49 18.88 24.01
CA VAL A 24 13.36 18.06 24.89
C VAL A 24 12.73 17.89 26.27
N TYR A 25 12.12 18.93 26.83
CA TYR A 25 11.45 18.85 28.12
C TYR A 25 10.21 17.94 28.08
N VAL A 26 9.32 18.13 27.10
CA VAL A 26 8.15 17.27 26.88
C VAL A 26 8.57 15.81 26.65
N HIS A 27 9.65 15.58 25.90
CA HIS A 27 10.18 14.24 25.68
C HIS A 27 10.71 13.60 26.97
N LYS A 28 11.48 14.34 27.78
CA LYS A 28 11.96 13.86 29.10
C LYS A 28 10.80 13.58 30.04
N LEU A 29 9.79 14.44 30.05
CA LEU A 29 8.58 14.26 30.85
C LEU A 29 7.82 12.99 30.41
N ALA A 30 7.61 12.82 29.10
CA ALA A 30 6.94 11.66 28.54
C ALA A 30 7.71 10.35 28.80
N ILE A 31 9.05 10.35 28.70
CA ILE A 31 9.89 9.19 29.05
C ILE A 31 9.77 8.85 30.53
N ASN A 32 9.89 9.85 31.42
CA ASN A 32 9.82 9.61 32.87
C ASN A 32 8.44 9.09 33.27
N PHE A 33 7.38 9.64 32.68
CA PHE A 33 6.00 9.22 32.94
C PHE A 33 5.71 7.83 32.39
N SER A 34 6.17 7.52 31.16
CA SER A 34 6.06 6.19 30.55
C SER A 34 6.82 5.12 31.34
N ARG A 35 8.01 5.44 31.86
CA ARG A 35 8.77 4.53 32.75
C ARG A 35 8.02 4.25 34.06
N GLN A 36 7.40 5.25 34.67
CA GLN A 36 6.58 5.06 35.87
C GLN A 36 5.35 4.19 35.61
N ILE A 37 4.68 4.35 34.45
CA ILE A 37 3.53 3.51 34.06
C ILE A 37 3.98 2.08 33.72
N SER A 38 5.12 1.92 33.04
CA SER A 38 5.66 0.60 32.69
C SER A 38 6.01 -0.20 33.95
N MET A 39 6.56 0.45 34.98
CA MET A 39 6.80 -0.17 36.29
C MET A 39 5.50 -0.58 37.00
N LEU A 40 4.38 0.08 36.74
CA LEU A 40 3.06 -0.24 37.30
C LEU A 40 2.28 -1.31 36.48
N SER A 41 2.59 -1.49 35.19
CA SER A 41 1.88 -2.43 34.30
C SER A 41 2.50 -3.83 34.17
N ILE A 42 3.69 -4.08 34.73
CA ILE A 42 4.40 -5.37 34.60
C ILE A 42 3.70 -6.54 35.35
N SER A 43 2.62 -6.31 36.10
CA SER A 43 2.00 -7.37 36.93
C SER A 43 0.94 -8.26 36.26
N ASN A 44 0.73 -8.25 34.94
CA ASN A 44 -0.25 -9.16 34.30
C ASN A 44 0.26 -9.71 32.96
N THR A 45 1.06 -10.77 33.03
CA THR A 45 1.44 -11.59 31.87
C THR A 45 0.31 -12.58 31.57
N ILE A 46 -0.38 -12.39 30.45
CA ILE A 46 -1.34 -13.37 29.92
C ILE A 46 -0.55 -14.36 29.06
N THR A 47 -0.20 -15.51 29.61
CA THR A 47 0.25 -16.66 28.82
C THR A 47 -0.98 -17.35 28.22
N SER A 48 -1.33 -17.04 26.96
CA SER A 48 -2.31 -17.84 26.23
C SER A 48 -1.60 -18.97 25.49
N ASN A 49 -1.87 -20.22 25.89
CA ASN A 49 -1.46 -21.41 25.15
C ASN A 49 -2.19 -21.45 23.81
N TYR A 50 -1.49 -21.11 22.72
CA TYR A 50 -1.99 -21.21 21.36
C TYR A 50 -1.51 -22.52 20.73
N SER A 51 -2.43 -23.42 20.40
CA SER A 51 -2.18 -24.57 19.54
C SER A 51 -2.50 -24.17 18.09
N GLY A 52 -1.47 -23.96 17.27
CA GLY A 52 -1.64 -23.56 15.87
C GLY A 52 -2.37 -24.63 15.03
N PRO A 53 -3.08 -24.25 13.96
CA PRO A 53 -3.78 -25.18 13.09
C PRO A 53 -2.81 -26.01 12.24
N THR A 54 -3.20 -27.25 11.95
CA THR A 54 -2.57 -28.10 10.93
C THR A 54 -2.80 -27.53 9.52
N PRO A 55 -1.78 -27.42 8.66
CA PRO A 55 -1.77 -26.65 7.41
C PRO A 55 -2.55 -27.28 6.23
N GLY A 56 -3.80 -27.74 6.44
CA GLY A 56 -4.52 -28.56 5.46
C GLY A 56 -5.40 -27.84 4.41
N ASN A 57 -5.99 -26.67 4.69
CA ASN A 57 -7.13 -26.17 3.89
C ASN A 57 -7.19 -24.62 3.71
N SER A 58 -6.07 -23.91 3.74
CA SER A 58 -6.13 -22.45 3.53
C SER A 58 -6.33 -22.09 2.05
N GLU A 59 -7.40 -21.35 1.76
CA GLU A 59 -7.71 -20.82 0.42
C GLU A 59 -6.95 -19.53 0.08
N THR A 60 -6.33 -18.89 1.09
CA THR A 60 -5.58 -17.63 0.92
C THR A 60 -4.11 -17.82 1.24
N LEU A 61 -3.28 -16.97 0.65
CA LEU A 61 -1.84 -16.95 0.91
C LEU A 61 -1.55 -16.55 2.36
N GLN A 62 -2.31 -15.60 2.94
CA GLN A 62 -2.18 -15.26 4.36
C GLN A 62 -2.40 -16.49 5.24
N GLY A 63 -3.48 -17.25 5.03
CA GLY A 63 -3.74 -18.41 5.88
C GLY A 63 -2.71 -19.55 5.74
N LEU A 64 -1.96 -19.60 4.63
CA LEU A 64 -0.78 -20.46 4.50
C LEU A 64 0.42 -19.93 5.31
N LEU A 65 0.54 -18.61 5.44
CA LEU A 65 1.59 -17.92 6.19
C LEU A 65 1.28 -17.78 7.69
N ASP A 66 0.05 -18.01 8.14
CA ASP A 66 -0.37 -17.84 9.54
C ASP A 66 0.49 -18.64 10.53
N SER A 67 0.90 -19.86 10.15
CA SER A 67 1.78 -20.71 10.98
C SER A 67 3.19 -20.13 11.19
N HIS A 68 3.58 -19.16 10.37
CA HIS A 68 4.87 -18.47 10.44
C HIS A 68 4.75 -17.07 11.06
N ALA A 69 3.54 -16.59 11.32
CA ALA A 69 3.29 -15.24 11.79
C ALA A 69 3.97 -14.98 13.15
N VAL A 70 4.54 -13.79 13.33
CA VAL A 70 5.26 -13.45 14.57
C VAL A 70 4.24 -13.30 15.71
N HIS A 71 4.31 -14.17 16.72
CA HIS A 71 3.34 -14.20 17.81
C HIS A 71 3.37 -12.96 18.72
N GLY A 72 2.23 -12.74 19.39
CA GLY A 72 1.83 -11.51 20.10
C GLY A 72 2.92 -10.83 20.92
N ASP A 73 3.61 -11.56 21.80
CA ASP A 73 4.58 -10.93 22.72
C ASP A 73 5.85 -10.46 22.00
N ALA A 74 6.41 -11.31 21.14
CA ALA A 74 7.60 -10.96 20.33
C ALA A 74 7.28 -9.80 19.37
N PHE A 75 6.11 -9.87 18.72
CA PHE A 75 5.64 -8.82 17.82
C PHE A 75 5.41 -7.50 18.57
N ALA A 76 4.72 -7.54 19.72
CA ALA A 76 4.43 -6.37 20.52
C ALA A 76 5.70 -5.68 21.01
N VAL A 77 6.75 -6.43 21.37
CA VAL A 77 8.05 -5.85 21.78
C VAL A 77 8.79 -5.25 20.59
N GLN A 78 8.90 -5.98 19.48
CA GLN A 78 9.70 -5.54 18.33
C GLN A 78 9.05 -4.40 17.54
N HIS A 79 7.72 -4.39 17.47
CA HIS A 79 6.94 -3.45 16.66
C HIS A 79 5.97 -2.61 17.50
N GLU A 80 6.23 -2.49 18.80
CA GLU A 80 5.42 -1.75 19.78
C GLU A 80 4.98 -0.39 19.24
N THR A 81 5.94 0.40 18.76
CA THR A 81 5.72 1.78 18.34
C THR A 81 4.79 1.88 17.13
N SER A 82 5.05 1.08 16.10
CA SER A 82 4.24 1.08 14.88
C SER A 82 2.85 0.53 15.17
N SER A 83 2.76 -0.53 15.99
CA SER A 83 1.50 -1.17 16.36
C SER A 83 0.64 -0.25 17.21
N PHE A 84 1.23 0.45 18.19
CA PHE A 84 0.55 1.46 18.99
C PHE A 84 -0.05 2.56 18.13
N LEU A 85 0.73 3.15 17.23
CA LEU A 85 0.25 4.26 16.39
C LEU A 85 -0.86 3.82 15.45
N VAL A 86 -0.73 2.64 14.85
CA VAL A 86 -1.76 2.09 13.97
C VAL A 86 -3.01 1.71 14.76
N ALA A 87 -2.87 1.06 15.92
CA ALA A 87 -3.97 0.77 16.82
C ALA A 87 -4.68 2.05 17.27
N ARG A 88 -3.94 3.13 17.48
CA ARG A 88 -4.53 4.43 17.79
C ARG A 88 -5.37 4.96 16.63
N MET A 89 -4.86 4.90 15.40
CA MET A 89 -5.56 5.38 14.19
C MET A 89 -6.72 4.51 13.74
N LEU A 90 -6.69 3.20 14.04
CA LEU A 90 -7.65 2.20 13.56
C LEU A 90 -8.57 1.65 14.65
N GLY A 91 -8.23 1.84 15.92
CA GLY A 91 -8.96 1.36 17.09
C GLY A 91 -8.44 -0.01 17.56
N GLU A 92 -7.68 -0.70 16.70
CA GLU A 92 -7.05 -1.99 16.95
C GLU A 92 -5.79 -2.16 16.09
N ALA A 93 -4.84 -2.98 16.54
CA ALA A 93 -3.70 -3.36 15.72
C ALA A 93 -4.16 -4.43 14.72
N PRO A 94 -4.06 -4.20 13.40
CA PRO A 94 -4.60 -5.15 12.42
C PRO A 94 -3.87 -6.48 12.45
N ALA A 95 -4.61 -7.59 12.36
CA ALA A 95 -4.04 -8.93 12.39
C ALA A 95 -2.98 -9.16 11.29
N ALA A 96 -3.13 -8.48 10.15
CA ALA A 96 -2.20 -8.53 9.03
C ALA A 96 -0.75 -8.18 9.40
N PHE A 97 -0.53 -7.42 10.47
CA PHE A 97 0.82 -7.01 10.86
C PHE A 97 1.67 -8.17 11.37
N HIS A 98 1.05 -9.20 11.97
CA HIS A 98 1.74 -10.41 12.37
C HIS A 98 2.32 -11.16 11.17
N THR A 99 1.58 -11.16 10.05
CA THR A 99 2.06 -11.68 8.76
C THR A 99 3.16 -10.79 8.18
N TYR A 100 3.00 -9.46 8.21
CA TYR A 100 4.02 -8.55 7.66
C TYR A 100 5.37 -8.67 8.38
N ALA A 101 5.36 -8.94 9.68
CA ALA A 101 6.57 -9.08 10.50
C ALA A 101 7.42 -10.30 10.14
N ILE A 102 6.88 -11.28 9.40
CA ILE A 102 7.68 -12.41 8.91
C ILE A 102 8.84 -11.94 8.01
N TYR A 103 8.65 -10.82 7.29
CA TYR A 103 9.70 -10.19 6.49
C TYR A 103 9.92 -8.74 6.94
N PRO A 104 10.98 -8.44 7.72
CA PRO A 104 11.19 -7.14 8.35
C PRO A 104 11.12 -5.93 7.41
N SER A 105 11.59 -6.07 6.15
CA SER A 105 11.53 -4.98 5.18
C SER A 105 10.09 -4.56 4.85
N THR A 106 9.10 -5.47 4.92
CA THR A 106 7.67 -5.12 4.79
C THR A 106 7.25 -4.15 5.89
N MET A 107 7.65 -4.40 7.14
CA MET A 107 7.32 -3.50 8.27
C MET A 107 8.05 -2.15 8.16
N ILE A 108 9.29 -2.13 7.68
CA ILE A 108 10.04 -0.90 7.39
C ILE A 108 9.31 -0.07 6.33
N ILE A 109 8.90 -0.69 5.22
CA ILE A 109 8.22 0.00 4.13
C ILE A 109 6.86 0.49 4.59
N TYR A 110 6.10 -0.33 5.31
CA TYR A 110 4.82 0.07 5.89
C TYR A 110 5.00 1.31 6.79
N LYS A 111 6.01 1.31 7.64
CA LYS A 111 6.36 2.45 8.50
C LYS A 111 6.67 3.72 7.70
N LEU A 112 7.44 3.60 6.62
CA LEU A 112 7.74 4.71 5.72
C LEU A 112 6.48 5.20 4.98
N CYS A 113 5.60 4.29 4.56
CA CYS A 113 4.31 4.65 3.97
C CYS A 113 3.44 5.43 4.97
N MET A 114 3.40 5.01 6.23
CA MET A 114 2.69 5.75 7.28
C MET A 114 3.29 7.15 7.49
N PHE A 115 4.62 7.24 7.55
CA PHE A 115 5.32 8.52 7.65
C PHE A 115 4.96 9.47 6.49
N ILE A 116 5.02 8.96 5.25
CA ILE A 116 4.63 9.68 4.03
C ILE A 116 3.16 10.13 4.08
N MET A 117 2.24 9.29 4.58
CA MET A 117 0.82 9.63 4.71
C MET A 117 0.54 10.68 5.79
N THR A 118 1.35 10.73 6.84
CA THR A 118 1.13 11.67 7.96
C THR A 118 1.71 13.07 7.71
N ASP A 119 2.61 13.23 6.75
CA ASP A 119 3.20 14.54 6.39
C ASP A 119 2.33 15.36 5.42
N ASN A 120 1.00 15.22 5.51
CA ASN A 120 0.03 15.82 4.59
C ASN A 120 -0.54 17.14 5.11
N LYS A 121 0.30 18.16 5.26
CA LYS A 121 -0.10 19.46 5.83
C LYS A 121 -1.04 20.31 4.95
N LYS A 122 -1.20 19.97 3.67
CA LYS A 122 -2.04 20.72 2.70
C LYS A 122 -3.41 20.10 2.50
N LEU A 123 -3.60 18.86 2.91
CA LEU A 123 -4.86 18.13 2.73
C LEU A 123 -5.58 18.00 4.07
N SER A 124 -6.90 18.16 4.06
CA SER A 124 -7.69 17.92 5.27
C SER A 124 -7.69 16.43 5.62
N GLN A 125 -7.79 16.09 6.91
CA GLN A 125 -7.89 14.67 7.33
C GLN A 125 -9.09 13.96 6.68
N LYS A 126 -10.20 14.70 6.50
CA LYS A 126 -11.38 14.20 5.77
C LYS A 126 -11.02 13.82 4.33
N LEU A 127 -10.32 14.69 3.60
CA LEU A 127 -9.90 14.39 2.22
C LEU A 127 -8.91 13.23 2.18
N THR A 128 -7.92 13.19 3.08
CA THR A 128 -6.95 12.09 3.15
C THR A 128 -7.64 10.74 3.32
N ARG A 129 -8.62 10.68 4.23
CA ARG A 129 -9.43 9.47 4.43
C ARG A 129 -10.26 9.12 3.19
N LEU A 130 -10.98 10.09 2.62
CA LEU A 130 -11.79 9.88 1.41
C LEU A 130 -10.94 9.39 0.23
N ALA A 131 -9.77 9.98 0.01
CA ALA A 131 -8.84 9.56 -1.02
C ALA A 131 -8.35 8.12 -0.79
N GLY A 132 -8.05 7.75 0.46
CA GLY A 132 -7.69 6.37 0.83
C GLY A 132 -8.82 5.36 0.59
N ILE A 133 -10.06 5.72 0.94
CA ILE A 133 -11.27 4.90 0.70
C ILE A 133 -11.48 4.71 -0.80
N VAL A 134 -11.58 5.81 -1.57
CA VAL A 134 -11.84 5.77 -3.01
C VAL A 134 -10.74 5.02 -3.75
N THR A 135 -9.47 5.28 -3.41
CA THR A 135 -8.34 4.55 -3.98
C THR A 135 -8.45 3.05 -3.72
N SER A 136 -8.83 2.65 -2.52
CA SER A 136 -8.96 1.22 -2.15
C SER A 136 -10.18 0.54 -2.80
N LEU A 137 -11.30 1.26 -2.93
CA LEU A 137 -12.49 0.79 -3.65
C LEU A 137 -12.20 0.59 -5.14
N VAL A 138 -11.55 1.56 -5.78
CA VAL A 138 -11.16 1.48 -7.20
C VAL A 138 -10.11 0.38 -7.42
N ALA A 139 -9.29 0.10 -6.42
CA ALA A 139 -8.35 -1.02 -6.41
C ALA A 139 -8.99 -2.37 -6.05
N GLN A 140 -10.30 -2.40 -5.75
CA GLN A 140 -11.05 -3.59 -5.33
C GLN A 140 -10.39 -4.37 -4.18
N CYS A 141 -9.76 -3.65 -3.25
CA CYS A 141 -9.12 -4.27 -2.09
C CYS A 141 -10.04 -4.16 -0.87
N ALA A 142 -10.85 -5.20 -0.64
CA ALA A 142 -11.87 -5.24 0.41
C ALA A 142 -11.31 -4.92 1.82
N TYR A 143 -10.15 -5.50 2.15
CA TYR A 143 -9.46 -5.21 3.41
C TYR A 143 -9.13 -3.72 3.56
N CYS A 144 -8.51 -3.13 2.54
CA CYS A 144 -8.08 -1.73 2.62
C CYS A 144 -9.25 -0.74 2.59
N SER A 145 -10.32 -1.02 1.83
CA SER A 145 -11.53 -0.20 1.85
C SER A 145 -12.19 -0.23 3.22
N ALA A 146 -12.26 -1.40 3.86
CA ALA A 146 -12.84 -1.55 5.19
C ALA A 146 -12.02 -0.82 6.27
N VAL A 147 -10.70 -1.03 6.28
CA VAL A 147 -9.78 -0.33 7.19
C VAL A 147 -9.84 1.19 7.00
N ALA A 148 -9.95 1.67 5.76
CA ALA A 148 -10.01 3.10 5.47
C ALA A 148 -11.29 3.78 5.97
N CYS A 149 -12.41 3.06 6.16
CA CYS A 149 -13.65 3.61 6.71
C CYS A 149 -13.48 4.05 8.17
N GLY A 150 -12.81 3.23 8.99
CA GLY A 150 -12.55 3.51 10.40
C GLY A 150 -11.31 4.37 10.66
N LEU A 151 -10.55 4.72 9.61
CA LEU A 151 -9.29 5.43 9.74
C LEU A 151 -9.50 6.84 10.31
N GLY A 152 -8.87 7.11 11.46
CA GLY A 152 -8.79 8.43 12.06
C GLY A 152 -7.39 9.01 12.01
N ASP A 153 -6.97 9.67 13.09
CA ASP A 153 -5.63 10.21 13.24
C ASP A 153 -5.03 9.84 14.61
N VAL A 154 -3.73 10.07 14.78
CA VAL A 154 -3.03 9.62 16.00
C VAL A 154 -3.52 10.34 17.25
N PHE A 155 -3.98 11.59 17.14
CA PHE A 155 -4.41 12.39 18.29
C PHE A 155 -5.87 12.10 18.66
N ASN A 156 -6.76 12.15 17.67
CA ASN A 156 -8.19 11.96 17.81
C ASN A 156 -8.60 10.47 17.81
N GLY A 157 -7.67 9.58 17.47
CA GLY A 157 -7.91 8.15 17.40
C GLY A 157 -8.77 7.76 16.20
N ALA A 158 -9.18 6.49 16.15
CA ALA A 158 -10.03 5.94 15.12
C ALA A 158 -11.41 6.60 15.06
N VAL A 159 -11.91 6.75 13.83
CA VAL A 159 -13.27 7.25 13.61
C VAL A 159 -14.23 6.08 13.70
N THR A 160 -15.17 6.19 14.63
CA THR A 160 -16.34 5.31 14.66
C THR A 160 -17.29 5.76 13.56
N VAL A 161 -17.56 4.89 12.60
CA VAL A 161 -18.54 5.18 11.55
C VAL A 161 -19.93 4.95 12.12
N THR A 162 -20.70 6.02 12.29
CA THR A 162 -22.08 5.94 12.81
C THR A 162 -23.13 6.23 11.74
N THR A 163 -22.72 6.72 10.58
CA THR A 163 -23.58 7.03 9.45
C THR A 163 -22.97 6.52 8.14
N PRO A 164 -23.80 6.13 7.16
CA PRO A 164 -23.32 5.78 5.84
C PRO A 164 -22.50 6.89 5.20
N LEU A 165 -21.45 6.50 4.47
CA LEU A 165 -20.61 7.44 3.76
C LEU A 165 -21.35 7.92 2.54
N ASN A 166 -21.92 9.13 2.62
CA ASN A 166 -22.53 9.74 1.45
C ASN A 166 -21.43 10.34 0.56
N LEU A 167 -21.24 9.70 -0.59
CA LEU A 167 -20.32 10.13 -1.62
C LEU A 167 -21.04 10.76 -2.82
N ALA A 168 -22.35 11.03 -2.71
CA ALA A 168 -23.07 11.73 -3.76
C ALA A 168 -22.39 13.09 -4.06
N PRO A 169 -22.39 13.53 -5.34
CA PRO A 169 -21.78 14.79 -5.73
C PRO A 169 -22.25 16.00 -4.90
N SER A 170 -23.50 15.99 -4.45
CA SER A 170 -24.11 17.01 -3.57
C SER A 170 -23.40 17.15 -2.22
N ASP A 171 -22.84 16.07 -1.68
CA ASP A 171 -22.34 15.98 -0.30
C ASP A 171 -20.80 16.07 -0.22
N VAL A 172 -20.14 16.05 -1.38
CA VAL A 172 -18.70 16.21 -1.53
C VAL A 172 -18.39 17.57 -2.14
N SER A 173 -17.60 18.39 -1.45
CA SER A 173 -17.21 19.71 -1.95
C SER A 173 -16.49 19.61 -3.31
N ASN A 174 -16.59 20.65 -4.14
CA ASN A 174 -15.96 20.66 -5.46
C ASN A 174 -14.44 20.36 -5.41
N PRO A 175 -13.64 20.96 -4.50
CA PRO A 175 -12.23 20.61 -4.35
C PRO A 175 -12.00 19.13 -4.06
N HIS A 176 -12.83 18.52 -3.20
CA HIS A 176 -12.71 17.10 -2.90
C HIS A 176 -13.07 16.24 -4.11
N ARG A 177 -14.11 16.58 -4.87
CA ARG A 177 -14.47 15.82 -6.09
C ARG A 177 -13.33 15.80 -7.11
N ILE A 178 -12.67 16.94 -7.31
CA ILE A 178 -11.53 17.07 -8.22
C ILE A 178 -10.34 16.19 -7.77
N ALA A 179 -10.03 16.19 -6.47
CA ALA A 179 -9.01 15.30 -5.91
C ALA A 179 -9.39 13.82 -6.05
N LEU A 180 -10.65 13.46 -5.78
CA LEU A 180 -11.10 12.08 -5.89
C LEU A 180 -11.10 11.61 -7.35
N ARG A 181 -11.43 12.46 -8.33
CA ARG A 181 -11.31 12.16 -9.76
C ARG A 181 -9.87 11.79 -10.13
N LEU A 182 -8.90 12.57 -9.65
CA LEU A 182 -7.48 12.25 -9.83
C LEU A 182 -7.11 10.91 -9.17
N CYS A 183 -7.57 10.64 -7.95
CA CYS A 183 -7.33 9.36 -7.26
C CYS A 183 -7.88 8.17 -8.06
N VAL A 184 -9.10 8.30 -8.60
CA VAL A 184 -9.72 7.27 -9.45
C VAL A 184 -8.91 7.05 -10.72
N ALA A 185 -8.53 8.12 -11.42
CA ALA A 185 -7.75 8.05 -12.65
C ALA A 185 -6.39 7.37 -12.42
N ALA A 186 -5.63 7.85 -11.44
CA ALA A 186 -4.32 7.31 -11.07
C ALA A 186 -4.37 5.86 -10.57
N THR A 187 -5.50 5.43 -9.99
CA THR A 187 -5.70 4.04 -9.56
C THR A 187 -6.14 3.12 -10.71
N LYS A 188 -6.93 3.62 -11.67
CA LYS A 188 -7.44 2.81 -12.78
C LYS A 188 -6.38 2.54 -13.84
N VAL A 189 -5.89 3.60 -14.48
CA VAL A 189 -4.92 3.53 -15.58
C VAL A 189 -4.17 4.87 -15.59
N PRO A 190 -2.85 4.93 -15.36
CA PRO A 190 -2.09 6.18 -15.31
C PRO A 190 -2.23 7.05 -16.55
N ALA A 191 -2.33 6.43 -17.73
CA ALA A 191 -2.55 7.13 -18.99
C ALA A 191 -3.87 7.94 -19.02
N ARG A 192 -4.73 7.83 -18.01
CA ARG A 192 -5.95 8.63 -17.84
C ARG A 192 -5.77 9.87 -16.96
N VAL A 193 -4.61 10.04 -16.30
CA VAL A 193 -4.30 11.31 -15.62
C VAL A 193 -3.84 12.30 -16.68
N SER A 194 -4.75 13.19 -17.07
CA SER A 194 -4.43 14.20 -18.07
C SER A 194 -3.65 15.38 -17.45
N PRO A 195 -2.89 16.15 -18.26
CA PRO A 195 -2.26 17.39 -17.82
C PRO A 195 -3.25 18.37 -17.17
N GLU A 196 -4.50 18.42 -17.67
CA GLU A 196 -5.57 19.26 -17.14
C GLU A 196 -5.98 18.83 -15.74
N MET A 197 -6.21 17.53 -15.50
CA MET A 197 -6.53 17.01 -14.16
C MET A 197 -5.43 17.32 -13.15
N ARG A 198 -4.17 17.21 -13.60
CA ARG A 198 -3.00 17.54 -12.77
C ARG A 198 -2.96 19.04 -12.44
N ASN A 199 -3.11 19.90 -13.45
CA ASN A 199 -3.07 21.36 -13.27
C ASN A 199 -4.18 21.85 -12.35
N GLU A 200 -5.40 21.33 -12.50
CA GLU A 200 -6.54 21.67 -11.65
C GLU A 200 -6.28 21.32 -10.17
N ASN A 201 -5.75 20.12 -9.91
CA ASN A 201 -5.38 19.71 -8.54
C ASN A 201 -4.22 20.56 -7.99
N ARG A 202 -3.24 20.90 -8.84
CA ARG A 202 -2.12 21.76 -8.45
C ARG A 202 -2.60 23.15 -8.04
N GLU A 203 -3.54 23.74 -8.76
CA GLU A 203 -4.10 25.06 -8.45
C GLU A 203 -4.88 25.04 -7.14
N ILE A 204 -5.72 24.02 -6.92
CA ILE A 204 -6.57 23.90 -5.73
C ILE A 204 -5.77 23.64 -4.45
N PHE A 205 -4.76 22.77 -4.51
CA PHE A 205 -4.04 22.31 -3.33
C PHE A 205 -2.70 23.03 -3.08
N GLY A 206 -2.52 24.21 -3.67
CA GLY A 206 -1.40 25.11 -3.34
C GLY A 206 -0.08 24.69 -3.98
N GLY A 207 -0.12 24.34 -5.26
CA GLY A 207 1.04 24.02 -6.09
C GLY A 207 1.43 22.54 -6.10
N GLU A 208 2.64 22.27 -6.57
CA GLU A 208 3.20 20.92 -6.68
C GLU A 208 3.25 20.19 -5.33
N ALA A 209 3.44 20.92 -4.23
CA ALA A 209 3.44 20.30 -2.89
C ALA A 209 2.10 19.63 -2.54
N GLY A 210 0.96 20.24 -2.90
CA GLY A 210 -0.36 19.65 -2.67
C GLY A 210 -0.63 18.45 -3.57
N LEU A 211 -0.23 18.55 -4.85
CA LEU A 211 -0.32 17.44 -5.80
C LEU A 211 0.52 16.23 -5.34
N GLN A 212 1.75 16.46 -4.88
CA GLN A 212 2.62 15.40 -4.34
C GLN A 212 2.03 14.75 -3.09
N GLN A 213 1.32 15.49 -2.23
CA GLN A 213 0.60 14.91 -1.08
C GLN A 213 -0.55 14.00 -1.51
N LEU A 214 -1.31 14.36 -2.56
CA LEU A 214 -2.28 13.45 -3.16
C LEU A 214 -1.60 12.22 -3.76
N GLY A 215 -0.51 12.41 -4.50
CA GLY A 215 0.31 11.33 -5.05
C GLY A 215 0.79 10.35 -3.97
N ASN A 216 1.25 10.88 -2.83
CA ASN A 216 1.67 10.11 -1.66
C ASN A 216 0.54 9.23 -1.11
N ILE A 217 -0.68 9.76 -0.97
CA ILE A 217 -1.83 8.98 -0.48
C ILE A 217 -2.19 7.87 -1.46
N VAL A 218 -2.26 8.18 -2.76
CA VAL A 218 -2.63 7.21 -3.79
C VAL A 218 -1.56 6.11 -3.91
N ALA A 219 -0.29 6.47 -3.85
CA ALA A 219 0.84 5.55 -3.90
C ALA A 219 0.90 4.62 -2.68
N THR A 220 0.85 5.17 -1.46
CA THR A 220 0.87 4.39 -0.21
C THR A 220 -0.37 3.52 -0.05
N SER A 221 -1.53 3.99 -0.51
CA SER A 221 -2.74 3.15 -0.60
C SER A 221 -2.54 2.04 -1.62
N GLY A 222 -1.90 2.31 -2.76
CA GLY A 222 -1.57 1.30 -3.77
C GLY A 222 -0.65 0.20 -3.27
N PHE A 223 0.39 0.56 -2.51
CA PHE A 223 1.21 -0.41 -1.81
C PHE A 223 0.36 -1.35 -0.94
N LYS A 224 -0.44 -0.77 -0.03
CA LYS A 224 -1.29 -1.54 0.89
C LYS A 224 -2.33 -2.39 0.15
N ASN A 225 -2.94 -1.84 -0.90
CA ASN A 225 -3.96 -2.55 -1.68
C ASN A 225 -3.37 -3.79 -2.34
N SER A 226 -2.20 -3.65 -2.98
CA SER A 226 -1.54 -4.75 -3.68
C SER A 226 -1.10 -5.84 -2.70
N LEU A 227 -0.46 -5.43 -1.59
CA LEU A 227 0.02 -6.34 -0.55
C LEU A 227 -1.13 -7.19 0.00
N ASN A 228 -2.22 -6.54 0.43
CA ASN A 228 -3.35 -7.23 1.03
C ASN A 228 -4.19 -8.03 0.04
N SER A 229 -4.24 -7.60 -1.23
CA SER A 229 -4.94 -8.37 -2.26
C SER A 229 -4.17 -9.63 -2.64
N LEU A 230 -2.84 -9.58 -2.73
CA LEU A 230 -1.99 -10.75 -3.00
C LEU A 230 -2.03 -11.76 -1.86
N LEU A 231 -1.95 -11.27 -0.63
CA LEU A 231 -2.06 -12.11 0.58
C LEU A 231 -3.46 -12.71 0.73
N GLY A 232 -4.49 -12.03 0.23
CA GLY A 232 -5.88 -12.40 0.53
C GLY A 232 -6.17 -12.15 2.01
N THR A 233 -5.80 -10.97 2.49
CA THR A 233 -5.82 -10.65 3.92
C THR A 233 -7.24 -10.74 4.49
N GLU A 234 -7.39 -11.39 5.64
CA GLU A 234 -8.62 -11.46 6.41
C GLU A 234 -8.94 -10.10 7.04
N ILE A 235 -10.23 -9.78 7.14
CA ILE A 235 -10.71 -8.47 7.62
C ILE A 235 -11.14 -8.60 9.07
N ASP A 236 -10.58 -7.76 9.94
CA ASP A 236 -10.97 -7.68 11.34
C ASP A 236 -12.44 -7.26 11.50
N ARG A 237 -13.10 -7.74 12.56
CA ARG A 237 -14.55 -7.52 12.77
C ARG A 237 -14.89 -6.04 12.89
N THR A 238 -14.10 -5.25 13.61
CA THR A 238 -14.35 -3.82 13.79
C THR A 238 -14.32 -3.07 12.46
N HIS A 239 -13.41 -3.46 11.55
CA HIS A 239 -13.33 -2.88 10.21
C HIS A 239 -14.48 -3.33 9.32
N THR A 240 -14.95 -4.57 9.48
CA THR A 240 -16.16 -5.08 8.83
C THR A 240 -17.38 -4.26 9.22
N ASP A 241 -17.62 -4.07 10.52
CA ASP A 241 -18.79 -3.33 11.01
C ASP A 241 -18.77 -1.87 10.50
N ASN A 242 -17.61 -1.21 10.53
CA ASN A 242 -17.47 0.15 10.00
C ASN A 242 -17.73 0.22 8.49
N ALA A 243 -17.31 -0.79 7.73
CA ALA A 243 -17.52 -0.85 6.30
C ALA A 243 -18.99 -1.14 5.95
N GLU A 244 -19.66 -2.04 6.67
CA GLU A 244 -21.09 -2.31 6.52
C GLU A 244 -21.93 -1.05 6.73
N ILE A 245 -21.63 -0.27 7.78
CA ILE A 245 -22.29 1.03 8.01
C ILE A 245 -21.95 2.01 6.88
N ALA A 246 -20.66 2.18 6.57
CA ALA A 246 -20.21 3.13 5.56
C ALA A 246 -20.83 2.86 4.17
N PHE A 247 -21.03 1.59 3.83
CA PHE A 247 -21.42 1.14 2.50
C PHE A 247 -22.82 0.53 2.41
N GLN A 248 -23.65 0.70 3.46
CA GLN A 248 -24.98 0.10 3.61
C GLN A 248 -25.91 0.27 2.40
N ASN A 249 -25.74 1.35 1.63
CA ASN A 249 -26.56 1.69 0.47
C ASN A 249 -25.79 1.55 -0.87
N THR A 250 -24.82 0.65 -0.92
CA THR A 250 -23.99 0.44 -2.10
C THR A 250 -23.97 -1.03 -2.51
N SER A 251 -23.47 -1.34 -3.70
CA SER A 251 -23.24 -2.73 -4.12
C SER A 251 -21.91 -3.32 -3.61
N TYR A 252 -21.26 -2.64 -2.66
CA TYR A 252 -20.01 -3.10 -2.07
C TYR A 252 -20.17 -4.51 -1.49
N SER A 253 -19.22 -5.40 -1.81
CA SER A 253 -19.12 -6.70 -1.20
C SER A 253 -17.68 -6.97 -0.80
N PHE A 254 -17.49 -7.72 0.27
CA PHE A 254 -16.17 -8.15 0.71
C PHE A 254 -15.54 -9.21 -0.22
N GLY A 255 -16.26 -9.69 -1.23
CA GLY A 255 -15.78 -10.75 -2.12
C GLY A 255 -15.49 -12.04 -1.36
N PRO A 256 -14.46 -12.82 -1.75
CA PRO A 256 -14.10 -14.08 -1.09
C PRO A 256 -13.26 -13.89 0.18
N HIS A 257 -13.04 -12.65 0.64
CA HIS A 257 -12.27 -12.41 1.85
C HIS A 257 -12.97 -13.05 3.05
N LYS A 258 -12.22 -13.84 3.82
CA LYS A 258 -12.70 -14.39 5.08
C LYS A 258 -12.64 -13.33 6.18
N PHE A 259 -13.61 -13.37 7.08
CA PHE A 259 -13.59 -12.54 8.28
C PHE A 259 -12.60 -13.14 9.27
N ALA A 260 -11.72 -12.28 9.82
CA ALA A 260 -10.72 -12.72 10.76
C ALA A 260 -11.41 -13.28 12.01
N SER A 261 -11.33 -14.59 12.21
CA SER A 261 -11.90 -15.28 13.37
C SER A 261 -10.85 -15.55 14.47
N ARG A 262 -9.56 -15.31 14.16
CA ARG A 262 -8.45 -16.00 14.84
C ARG A 262 -7.54 -15.14 15.69
N PHE A 263 -7.50 -13.82 15.45
CA PHE A 263 -6.68 -12.89 16.22
C PHE A 263 -7.55 -11.92 16.99
N ARG A 264 -7.73 -12.15 18.30
CA ARG A 264 -8.16 -11.08 19.19
C ARG A 264 -6.97 -10.14 19.36
N SER A 265 -7.13 -8.88 18.97
CA SER A 265 -6.17 -7.81 19.27
C SER A 265 -5.75 -7.90 20.73
N SER A 266 -4.47 -8.21 20.99
CA SER A 266 -3.88 -8.21 22.33
C SER A 266 -3.81 -6.80 22.94
N TYR A 267 -3.98 -5.76 22.12
CA TYR A 267 -4.14 -4.40 22.62
C TYR A 267 -5.54 -4.24 23.22
N LYS A 268 -5.57 -3.95 24.53
CA LYS A 268 -6.80 -3.49 25.21
C LYS A 268 -7.38 -2.35 24.39
N LYS A 269 -8.67 -2.43 24.06
CA LYS A 269 -9.41 -1.30 23.47
C LYS A 269 -9.12 -0.06 24.31
N PHE A 270 -8.67 1.02 23.66
CA PHE A 270 -8.55 2.30 24.32
C PHE A 270 -9.93 2.69 24.84
N ASP A 271 -10.07 2.74 26.17
CA ASP A 271 -11.34 3.11 26.79
C ASP A 271 -11.55 4.60 26.62
N LYS A 272 -12.49 4.98 25.74
CA LYS A 272 -12.86 6.38 25.48
C LYS A 272 -13.45 7.05 26.74
N ASN A 273 -13.81 6.29 27.78
CA ASN A 273 -14.31 6.80 29.05
C ASN A 273 -13.23 6.99 30.12
N SER A 274 -11.95 7.02 29.73
CA SER A 274 -10.85 7.27 30.66
C SER A 274 -11.07 8.58 31.44
N SER A 275 -10.84 8.55 32.75
CA SER A 275 -10.86 9.76 33.61
C SER A 275 -9.90 10.84 33.06
N ILE A 276 -9.99 12.10 33.54
CA ILE A 276 -9.04 13.17 33.15
C ILE A 276 -7.59 12.71 33.29
N PHE A 277 -7.29 11.91 34.32
CA PHE A 277 -5.97 11.33 34.52
C PHE A 277 -5.61 10.31 33.42
N GLY A 278 -6.55 9.45 33.03
CA GLY A 278 -6.38 8.53 31.90
C GLY A 278 -6.17 9.25 30.57
N PHE A 279 -6.89 10.34 30.31
CA PHE A 279 -6.64 11.18 29.12
C PHE A 279 -5.22 11.75 29.10
N ILE A 280 -4.72 12.25 30.24
CA ILE A 280 -3.36 12.78 30.35
C ILE A 280 -2.33 11.66 30.10
N VAL A 281 -2.54 10.48 30.68
CA VAL A 281 -1.69 9.30 30.48
C VAL A 281 -1.64 8.92 29.00
N ASP A 282 -2.79 8.76 28.35
CA ASP A 282 -2.92 8.39 26.95
C ASP A 282 -2.27 9.43 26.02
N PHE A 283 -2.41 10.71 26.35
CA PHE A 283 -1.78 11.79 25.61
C PHE A 283 -0.24 11.70 25.67
N PHE A 284 0.34 11.52 26.87
CA PHE A 284 1.80 11.40 27.01
C PHE A 284 2.34 10.10 26.42
N GLN A 285 1.61 8.98 26.51
CA GLN A 285 1.96 7.74 25.81
C GLN A 285 1.95 7.94 24.29
N SER A 286 0.93 8.62 23.77
CA SER A 286 0.84 8.93 22.34
C SER A 286 2.02 9.78 21.87
N ILE A 287 2.40 10.81 22.63
CA ILE A 287 3.61 11.61 22.34
C ILE A 287 4.87 10.74 22.40
N HIS A 288 5.01 9.90 23.42
CA HIS A 288 6.16 9.01 23.56
C HIS A 288 6.33 8.11 22.32
N HIS A 289 5.27 7.40 21.92
CA HIS A 289 5.31 6.53 20.75
C HIS A 289 5.51 7.29 19.44
N GLN A 290 4.94 8.50 19.29
CA GLN A 290 5.23 9.33 18.11
C GLN A 290 6.70 9.73 18.05
N LEU A 291 7.31 10.17 19.16
CA LEU A 291 8.72 10.56 19.21
C LEU A 291 9.64 9.35 18.97
N LYS A 292 9.32 8.19 19.56
CA LYS A 292 10.02 6.92 19.32
C LYS A 292 9.90 6.51 17.84
N PHE A 293 8.71 6.65 17.24
CA PHE A 293 8.47 6.35 15.83
C PHE A 293 9.31 7.23 14.92
N LEU A 294 9.33 8.54 15.17
CA LEU A 294 10.15 9.49 14.43
C LEU A 294 11.64 9.18 14.58
N ALA A 295 12.12 8.84 15.78
CA ALA A 295 13.51 8.48 16.01
C ALA A 295 13.92 7.21 15.25
N GLU A 296 13.09 6.17 15.30
CA GLU A 296 13.30 4.92 14.57
C GLU A 296 13.22 5.13 13.04
N THR A 297 12.26 5.93 12.55
CA THR A 297 12.17 6.32 11.14
C THR A 297 13.41 7.09 10.70
N GLN A 298 13.89 8.04 11.50
CA GLN A 298 15.14 8.76 11.21
C GLN A 298 16.35 7.83 11.20
N ALA A 299 16.39 6.82 12.07
CA ALA A 299 17.44 5.80 12.06
C ALA A 299 17.45 4.98 10.75
N ILE A 300 16.26 4.61 10.25
CA ILE A 300 16.10 3.96 8.94
C ILE A 300 16.57 4.89 7.82
N LEU A 301 16.14 6.15 7.82
CA LEU A 301 16.46 7.11 6.77
C LEU A 301 17.94 7.51 6.74
N LYS A 302 18.72 7.30 7.80
CA LYS A 302 20.18 7.52 7.80
C LYS A 302 20.93 6.65 6.79
N GLN A 303 20.31 5.58 6.30
CA GLN A 303 20.88 4.69 5.28
C GLN A 303 20.89 5.33 3.88
N VAL A 304 20.12 6.39 3.67
CA VAL A 304 20.09 7.14 2.41
C VAL A 304 20.63 8.56 2.59
N PRO A 305 21.13 9.21 1.53
CA PRO A 305 21.68 10.54 1.64
C PRO A 305 20.72 11.59 2.21
N SER A 306 21.26 12.60 2.87
CA SER A 306 20.51 13.62 3.62
C SER A 306 20.20 14.89 2.85
N THR A 307 20.53 14.99 1.55
CA THR A 307 20.27 16.19 0.73
C THR A 307 19.68 15.83 -0.62
N HIS A 308 18.91 16.74 -1.23
CA HIS A 308 18.31 16.52 -2.56
C HIS A 308 19.35 16.22 -3.64
N VAL A 309 20.50 16.90 -3.60
CA VAL A 309 21.60 16.71 -4.57
C VAL A 309 22.16 15.30 -4.47
N LEU A 310 22.48 14.85 -3.25
CA LEU A 310 23.01 13.51 -3.03
C LEU A 310 21.98 12.42 -3.32
N LEU A 311 20.68 12.67 -3.03
CA LEU A 311 19.61 11.76 -3.39
C LEU A 311 19.41 11.67 -4.91
N ASN A 312 19.52 12.77 -5.65
CA ASN A 312 19.48 12.74 -7.12
C ASN A 312 20.66 11.97 -7.69
N ARG A 313 21.86 12.16 -7.13
CA ARG A 313 23.03 11.35 -7.50
C ARG A 313 22.79 9.86 -7.23
N TRP A 314 22.28 9.53 -6.03
CA TRP A 314 21.95 8.16 -5.66
C TRP A 314 20.91 7.55 -6.61
N LEU A 315 19.85 8.31 -6.96
CA LEU A 315 18.85 7.90 -7.93
C LEU A 315 19.50 7.63 -9.30
N SER A 316 20.35 8.54 -9.76
CA SER A 316 21.10 8.38 -11.02
C SER A 316 21.94 7.10 -11.02
N GLU A 317 22.66 6.82 -9.92
CA GLU A 317 23.47 5.61 -9.77
C GLU A 317 22.62 4.34 -9.81
N LYS A 318 21.49 4.31 -9.08
CA LYS A 318 20.59 3.14 -9.03
C LYS A 318 19.80 2.92 -10.33
N PHE A 319 19.45 3.99 -11.02
CA PHE A 319 18.83 3.96 -12.35
C PHE A 319 19.86 3.99 -13.49
N ARG A 320 21.14 3.71 -13.18
CA ARG A 320 22.19 3.39 -14.15
C ARG A 320 22.48 4.51 -15.15
N GLY A 321 22.46 5.75 -14.67
CA GLY A 321 22.89 6.93 -15.42
C GLY A 321 21.79 7.97 -15.70
N PHE A 322 20.55 7.73 -15.26
CA PHE A 322 19.47 8.72 -15.37
C PHE A 322 18.74 8.91 -14.05
N THR A 323 18.21 10.10 -13.80
CA THR A 323 17.40 10.39 -12.61
C THR A 323 15.93 10.50 -13.01
N PRO A 324 15.05 9.58 -12.55
CA PRO A 324 13.62 9.66 -12.90
C PRO A 324 13.00 10.97 -12.41
N ARG A 325 12.40 11.76 -13.31
CA ARG A 325 11.90 13.10 -12.97
C ARG A 325 10.85 13.09 -11.86
N TYR A 326 9.93 12.13 -11.90
CA TYR A 326 8.92 11.96 -10.86
C TYR A 326 9.51 11.70 -9.46
N LEU A 327 10.75 11.20 -9.35
CA LEU A 327 11.47 11.04 -8.08
C LEU A 327 12.40 12.23 -7.77
N SER A 328 13.03 12.84 -8.79
CA SER A 328 13.90 14.00 -8.57
C SER A 328 13.12 15.19 -8.05
N ASP A 329 11.89 15.34 -8.53
CA ASP A 329 11.06 16.52 -8.32
C ASP A 329 10.28 16.47 -6.99
N ILE A 330 10.44 15.40 -6.21
CA ILE A 330 9.89 15.33 -4.84
C ILE A 330 10.47 16.49 -4.02
N ILE A 331 9.59 17.40 -3.60
CA ILE A 331 9.95 18.66 -2.92
C ILE A 331 10.33 18.38 -1.47
N ASN A 332 9.58 17.51 -0.79
CA ASN A 332 9.86 17.19 0.60
C ASN A 332 11.03 16.20 0.69
N LEU A 333 12.11 16.64 1.34
CA LEU A 333 13.33 15.86 1.51
C LEU A 333 13.06 14.51 2.19
N GLU A 334 12.29 14.49 3.29
CA GLU A 334 12.06 13.28 4.07
C GLU A 334 11.16 12.28 3.32
N THR A 335 10.18 12.76 2.56
CA THR A 335 9.41 11.96 1.60
C THR A 335 10.35 11.35 0.56
N LYS A 336 11.24 12.17 -0.04
CA LYS A 336 12.19 11.68 -1.04
C LYS A 336 13.14 10.61 -0.48
N ARG A 337 13.66 10.81 0.74
CA ARG A 337 14.46 9.81 1.47
C ARG A 337 13.67 8.54 1.72
N SER A 338 12.40 8.66 2.09
CA SER A 338 11.51 7.52 2.29
C SER A 338 11.30 6.73 1.00
N PHE A 339 11.04 7.39 -0.13
CA PHE A 339 10.95 6.75 -1.45
C PHE A 339 12.25 6.02 -1.82
N CYS A 340 13.41 6.67 -1.66
CA CYS A 340 14.71 6.04 -1.93
C CYS A 340 14.96 4.82 -1.03
N THR A 341 14.53 4.88 0.22
CA THR A 341 14.64 3.75 1.15
C THR A 341 13.73 2.60 0.75
N VAL A 342 12.46 2.87 0.39
CA VAL A 342 11.52 1.85 -0.11
C VAL A 342 12.06 1.15 -1.36
N LEU A 343 12.60 1.93 -2.29
CA LEU A 343 13.26 1.44 -3.51
C LEU A 343 14.49 0.58 -3.21
N THR A 344 15.32 1.02 -2.25
CA THR A 344 16.48 0.25 -1.80
C THR A 344 16.02 -1.11 -1.28
N GLN A 345 15.16 -1.10 -0.27
CA GLN A 345 14.73 -2.30 0.45
C GLN A 345 14.05 -3.33 -0.45
N SER A 346 13.34 -2.90 -1.50
CA SER A 346 12.55 -3.82 -2.33
C SER A 346 13.23 -4.16 -3.65
N ILE A 347 13.75 -3.15 -4.36
CA ILE A 347 14.25 -3.30 -5.73
C ILE A 347 15.77 -3.46 -5.72
N PHE A 348 16.50 -2.53 -5.11
CA PHE A 348 17.95 -2.40 -5.30
C PHE A 348 18.83 -3.10 -4.25
N THR A 349 18.24 -3.78 -3.27
CA THR A 349 19.01 -4.68 -2.40
C THR A 349 19.38 -5.94 -3.17
N GLU A 350 20.69 -6.12 -3.37
CA GLU A 350 21.30 -7.24 -4.11
C GLU A 350 21.77 -8.38 -3.20
N GLU A 351 21.52 -8.32 -1.88
CA GLU A 351 22.13 -9.25 -0.92
C GLU A 351 22.05 -10.71 -1.40
N PRO A 352 23.21 -11.36 -1.59
CA PRO A 352 23.31 -12.60 -2.33
C PRO A 352 22.62 -13.74 -1.60
N PHE A 353 22.07 -14.64 -2.40
CA PHE A 353 21.57 -15.95 -2.00
C PHE A 353 22.70 -16.72 -1.30
N THR A 354 22.68 -16.72 0.03
CA THR A 354 23.40 -17.73 0.80
C THR A 354 22.34 -18.65 1.37
N VAL A 355 22.36 -19.90 0.91
CA VAL A 355 21.69 -20.98 1.62
C VAL A 355 22.39 -21.01 2.98
N SER A 356 21.70 -20.60 4.04
CA SER A 356 22.25 -20.86 5.36
C SER A 356 22.39 -22.38 5.47
N SER A 357 23.45 -22.83 6.12
CA SER A 357 23.69 -24.25 6.45
C SER A 357 22.51 -24.90 7.20
N ASN A 358 21.54 -24.10 7.65
CA ASN A 358 20.38 -24.51 8.41
C ASN A 358 19.14 -24.68 7.50
N GLY A 359 19.30 -24.53 6.19
CA GLY A 359 18.18 -24.58 5.23
C GLY A 359 17.23 -23.39 5.30
N THR A 360 17.57 -22.32 6.04
CA THR A 360 16.79 -21.08 6.02
C THR A 360 17.17 -20.28 4.77
N PHE A 361 16.23 -20.24 3.84
CA PHE A 361 16.35 -19.52 2.57
C PHE A 361 16.36 -18.00 2.82
N ALA A 362 17.38 -17.30 2.32
CA ALA A 362 17.36 -15.85 2.26
C ALA A 362 16.18 -15.36 1.40
N ALA A 363 15.55 -14.27 1.83
CA ALA A 363 14.24 -13.83 1.33
C ALA A 363 14.29 -13.04 0.00
N ASN A 364 15.47 -12.67 -0.51
CA ASN A 364 15.57 -11.70 -1.60
C ASN A 364 15.68 -12.36 -2.98
N LEU A 365 14.88 -11.85 -3.92
CA LEU A 365 14.98 -12.20 -5.35
C LEU A 365 16.25 -11.57 -5.97
N PRO A 366 16.89 -12.23 -6.96
CA PRO A 366 17.96 -11.62 -7.74
C PRO A 366 17.52 -10.31 -8.38
N LEU A 367 18.42 -9.33 -8.49
CA LEU A 367 18.09 -8.03 -9.09
C LEU A 367 17.55 -8.18 -10.52
N SER A 368 18.13 -9.07 -11.32
CA SER A 368 17.68 -9.33 -12.69
C SER A 368 16.22 -9.79 -12.73
N ASP A 369 15.81 -10.69 -11.84
CA ASP A 369 14.42 -11.15 -11.74
C ASP A 369 13.48 -10.04 -11.26
N LYS A 370 13.91 -9.21 -10.30
CA LYS A 370 13.14 -8.03 -9.86
C LYS A 370 12.88 -7.07 -11.03
N ILE A 371 13.89 -6.82 -11.87
CA ILE A 371 13.76 -5.95 -13.05
C ILE A 371 12.86 -6.56 -14.13
N ILE A 372 12.93 -7.87 -14.36
CA ILE A 372 12.01 -8.58 -15.26
C ILE A 372 10.56 -8.47 -14.77
N LEU A 373 10.32 -8.72 -13.48
CA LEU A 373 8.98 -8.60 -12.88
C LEU A 373 8.47 -7.15 -12.96
N ALA A 374 9.34 -6.16 -12.73
CA ALA A 374 8.99 -4.75 -12.89
C ALA A 374 8.55 -4.44 -14.33
N PHE A 375 9.32 -4.88 -15.34
CA PHE A 375 8.96 -4.72 -16.75
C PHE A 375 7.60 -5.36 -17.07
N VAL A 376 7.37 -6.60 -16.62
CA VAL A 376 6.08 -7.31 -16.80
C VAL A 376 4.94 -6.54 -16.12
N TYR A 377 5.14 -6.07 -14.89
CA TYR A 377 4.14 -5.30 -14.14
C TYR A 377 3.76 -4.02 -14.90
N PHE A 378 4.74 -3.18 -15.24
CA PHE A 378 4.45 -1.88 -15.85
C PHE A 378 3.91 -2.03 -17.27
N SER A 379 4.27 -3.10 -17.99
CA SER A 379 3.69 -3.44 -19.30
C SER A 379 2.23 -3.83 -19.17
N GLY A 380 1.90 -4.70 -18.20
CA GLY A 380 0.52 -5.06 -17.89
C GLY A 380 -0.32 -3.86 -17.41
N ALA A 381 0.31 -2.94 -16.68
CA ALA A 381 -0.34 -1.74 -16.16
C ALA A 381 -0.41 -0.59 -17.20
N SER A 382 0.14 -0.80 -18.40
CA SER A 382 0.19 0.20 -19.48
C SER A 382 0.81 1.54 -19.05
N ASN A 383 1.88 1.49 -18.25
CA ASN A 383 2.62 2.68 -17.81
C ASN A 383 3.93 2.80 -18.60
N ASN A 384 3.86 3.41 -19.78
CA ASN A 384 4.97 3.47 -20.74
C ASN A 384 6.23 4.13 -20.17
N LEU A 385 6.05 5.14 -19.30
CA LEU A 385 7.17 5.77 -18.57
C LEU A 385 7.97 4.73 -17.79
N LEU A 386 7.30 3.98 -16.92
CA LEU A 386 7.98 2.98 -16.08
C LEU A 386 8.44 1.76 -16.87
N VAL A 387 7.74 1.34 -17.94
CA VAL A 387 8.22 0.27 -18.83
C VAL A 387 9.56 0.66 -19.44
N ALA A 388 9.68 1.87 -19.99
CA ALA A 388 10.93 2.34 -20.60
C ALA A 388 12.06 2.46 -19.56
N HIS A 389 11.76 2.95 -18.35
CA HIS A 389 12.74 3.08 -17.27
C HIS A 389 13.32 1.72 -16.87
N PHE A 390 12.46 0.71 -16.69
CA PHE A 390 12.91 -0.61 -16.27
C PHE A 390 13.51 -1.44 -17.42
N ALA A 391 13.09 -1.21 -18.66
CA ALA A 391 13.78 -1.76 -19.83
C ALA A 391 15.20 -1.18 -20.00
N PHE A 392 15.39 0.12 -19.73
CA PHE A 392 16.71 0.75 -19.72
C PHE A 392 17.61 0.14 -18.64
N ILE A 393 17.08 -0.03 -17.41
CA ILE A 393 17.83 -0.70 -16.34
C ILE A 393 18.18 -2.14 -16.74
N ALA A 394 17.26 -2.88 -17.34
CA ALA A 394 17.50 -4.24 -17.80
C ALA A 394 18.65 -4.30 -18.82
N HIS A 395 18.66 -3.38 -19.80
CA HIS A 395 19.73 -3.26 -20.78
C HIS A 395 21.08 -3.01 -20.11
N SER A 396 21.14 -2.10 -19.14
CA SER A 396 22.38 -1.80 -18.38
C SER A 396 22.85 -2.93 -17.45
N LEU A 397 22.02 -3.95 -17.24
CA LEU A 397 22.33 -5.17 -16.49
C LEU A 397 22.59 -6.36 -17.41
N ASP A 398 22.78 -6.12 -18.71
CA ASP A 398 22.99 -7.14 -19.75
C ASP A 398 21.86 -8.20 -19.80
N ILE A 399 20.64 -7.84 -19.38
CA ILE A 399 19.47 -8.70 -19.54
C ILE A 399 19.06 -8.64 -21.01
N PRO A 400 18.95 -9.76 -21.74
CA PRO A 400 18.53 -9.72 -23.14
C PRO A 400 17.08 -9.24 -23.31
N ALA A 401 16.82 -8.46 -24.36
CA ALA A 401 15.45 -8.03 -24.69
C ALA A 401 14.49 -9.21 -24.87
N THR A 402 14.97 -10.33 -25.43
CA THR A 402 14.20 -11.58 -25.58
C THR A 402 13.72 -12.12 -24.23
N ARG A 403 14.53 -12.04 -23.18
CA ARG A 403 14.12 -12.49 -21.84
C ARG A 403 12.97 -11.64 -21.27
N LEU A 404 12.93 -10.34 -21.59
CA LEU A 404 11.82 -9.46 -21.20
C LEU A 404 10.56 -9.76 -22.00
N SER A 405 10.67 -9.88 -23.33
CA SER A 405 9.53 -10.18 -24.19
C SER A 405 8.95 -11.56 -23.90
N ASP A 406 9.79 -12.57 -23.67
CA ASP A 406 9.35 -13.94 -23.34
C ASP A 406 8.67 -14.00 -21.97
N ALA A 407 9.16 -13.22 -21.00
CA ALA A 407 8.48 -13.10 -19.70
C ALA A 407 7.09 -12.46 -19.85
N LEU A 408 6.97 -11.39 -20.65
CA LEU A 408 5.69 -10.74 -20.91
C LEU A 408 4.72 -11.66 -21.67
N ASP A 409 5.19 -12.33 -22.73
CA ASP A 409 4.40 -13.28 -23.53
C ASP A 409 3.89 -14.43 -22.67
N ARG A 410 4.76 -15.03 -21.85
CA ARG A 410 4.38 -16.06 -20.87
C ARG A 410 3.31 -15.55 -19.90
N ALA A 411 3.46 -14.33 -19.37
CA ALA A 411 2.49 -13.75 -18.45
C ALA A 411 1.10 -13.57 -19.09
N GLN A 412 1.07 -13.15 -20.37
CA GLN A 412 -0.16 -12.91 -21.11
C GLN A 412 -0.89 -14.21 -21.50
N LYS A 413 -0.12 -15.22 -21.92
CA LYS A 413 -0.64 -16.53 -22.35
C LYS A 413 -0.94 -17.48 -21.20
N PHE A 414 -0.54 -17.15 -19.97
CA PHE A 414 -0.75 -18.02 -18.82
C PHE A 414 -2.24 -18.30 -18.59
N ASN A 415 -2.60 -19.58 -18.68
CA ASN A 415 -3.91 -20.10 -18.33
C ASN A 415 -3.79 -21.08 -17.16
N HIS A 416 -4.24 -20.66 -15.99
CA HIS A 416 -4.19 -21.47 -14.76
C HIS A 416 -5.07 -22.73 -14.82
N LYS A 417 -5.95 -22.87 -15.83
CA LYS A 417 -6.77 -24.08 -16.03
C LYS A 417 -6.04 -25.18 -16.79
N ASP A 418 -5.10 -24.82 -17.66
CA ASP A 418 -4.45 -25.77 -18.58
C ASP A 418 -3.06 -26.16 -18.09
N SER A 419 -2.55 -25.51 -17.05
CA SER A 419 -1.17 -25.66 -16.61
C SER A 419 -0.95 -26.95 -15.83
N THR A 420 -0.01 -27.76 -16.29
CA THR A 420 0.80 -28.63 -15.42
C THR A 420 1.34 -27.79 -14.25
N SER A 421 1.50 -28.39 -13.06
CA SER A 421 2.04 -27.68 -11.89
C SER A 421 3.29 -26.85 -12.27
N PRO A 422 3.38 -25.57 -11.85
CA PRO A 422 4.54 -24.74 -12.13
C PRO A 422 5.84 -25.45 -11.72
N GLN A 423 6.91 -25.27 -12.51
CA GLN A 423 8.19 -25.91 -12.24
C GLN A 423 9.12 -25.03 -11.39
N SER A 424 8.88 -23.72 -11.36
CA SER A 424 9.67 -22.77 -10.59
C SER A 424 8.83 -21.66 -9.96
N ALA A 425 9.39 -20.99 -8.95
CA ALA A 425 8.81 -19.77 -8.37
C ALA A 425 8.54 -18.69 -9.42
N MET A 426 9.45 -18.50 -10.38
CA MET A 426 9.31 -17.49 -11.43
C MET A 426 8.16 -17.79 -12.39
N ASP A 427 7.84 -19.06 -12.64
CA ASP A 427 6.68 -19.46 -13.45
C ASP A 427 5.34 -19.05 -12.82
N VAL A 428 5.30 -18.86 -11.49
CA VAL A 428 4.14 -18.32 -10.77
C VAL A 428 4.23 -16.79 -10.64
N MET A 429 5.39 -16.26 -10.30
CA MET A 429 5.59 -14.84 -10.03
C MET A 429 5.33 -13.97 -11.27
N ILE A 430 5.74 -14.40 -12.46
CA ILE A 430 5.53 -13.67 -13.72
C ILE A 430 4.03 -13.44 -14.02
N PRO A 431 3.18 -14.48 -14.15
CA PRO A 431 1.77 -14.28 -14.43
C PRO A 431 1.04 -13.59 -13.28
N LEU A 432 1.41 -13.88 -12.03
CA LEU A 432 0.81 -13.24 -10.87
C LEU A 432 1.11 -11.73 -10.83
N THR A 433 2.32 -11.32 -11.21
CA THR A 433 2.71 -9.91 -11.33
C THR A 433 1.89 -9.21 -12.41
N TYR A 434 1.69 -9.86 -13.55
CA TYR A 434 0.84 -9.33 -14.62
C TYR A 434 -0.63 -9.24 -14.19
N TYR A 435 -1.15 -10.23 -13.46
CA TYR A 435 -2.52 -10.18 -12.91
C TYR A 435 -2.70 -9.08 -11.88
N ALA A 436 -1.71 -8.84 -11.03
CA ALA A 436 -1.72 -7.70 -10.10
C ALA A 436 -1.76 -6.37 -10.86
N ALA A 437 -0.94 -6.21 -11.90
CA ALA A 437 -0.92 -5.03 -12.76
C ALA A 437 -2.26 -4.77 -13.47
N ARG A 438 -2.89 -5.84 -13.99
CA ARG A 438 -4.21 -5.79 -14.66
C ARG A 438 -5.39 -5.76 -13.69
N ARG A 439 -5.15 -5.93 -12.39
CA ARG A 439 -6.18 -6.08 -11.34
C ARG A 439 -7.14 -7.24 -11.64
N TYR A 440 -6.61 -8.37 -12.12
CA TYR A 440 -7.38 -9.60 -12.32
C TYR A 440 -7.53 -10.38 -11.02
N HIS A 441 -8.20 -9.78 -10.02
CA HIS A 441 -8.28 -10.29 -8.64
C HIS A 441 -8.69 -11.77 -8.56
N LYS A 442 -9.71 -12.19 -9.31
CA LYS A 442 -10.16 -13.60 -9.35
C LYS A 442 -9.08 -14.58 -9.81
N ARG A 443 -8.26 -14.20 -10.79
CA ARG A 443 -7.14 -15.05 -11.26
C ARG A 443 -5.97 -14.98 -10.28
N MET A 444 -5.67 -13.78 -9.80
CA MET A 444 -4.62 -13.54 -8.80
C MET A 444 -4.82 -14.39 -7.54
N TRP A 445 -6.03 -14.43 -6.97
CA TRP A 445 -6.32 -15.24 -5.77
C TRP A 445 -6.24 -16.74 -5.98
N ARG A 446 -6.52 -17.23 -7.20
CA ARG A 446 -6.40 -18.66 -7.51
C ARG A 446 -4.95 -19.10 -7.64
N VAL A 447 -4.10 -18.20 -8.10
CA VAL A 447 -2.69 -18.49 -8.42
C VAL A 447 -1.76 -18.13 -7.26
N SER A 448 -2.09 -17.13 -6.43
CA SER A 448 -1.20 -16.71 -5.34
C SER A 448 -0.85 -17.81 -4.32
N PRO A 449 -1.75 -18.75 -3.96
CA PRO A 449 -1.39 -19.88 -3.10
C PRO A 449 -0.30 -20.79 -3.69
N TRP A 450 -0.13 -20.82 -5.03
CA TRP A 450 0.92 -21.60 -5.68
C TRP A 450 2.33 -21.08 -5.36
N LEU A 451 2.47 -19.82 -4.90
CA LEU A 451 3.75 -19.32 -4.42
C LEU A 451 4.31 -20.14 -3.25
N TYR A 452 3.44 -20.68 -2.39
CA TYR A 452 3.87 -21.38 -1.18
C TYR A 452 4.73 -22.62 -1.49
N PRO A 453 4.23 -23.64 -2.22
CA PRO A 453 5.07 -24.78 -2.59
C PRO A 453 6.23 -24.38 -3.51
N GLN A 454 6.04 -23.41 -4.42
CA GLN A 454 7.05 -23.05 -5.42
C GLN A 454 8.22 -22.23 -4.85
N CYS A 455 8.02 -21.55 -3.72
CA CYS A 455 9.08 -20.89 -2.97
C CYS A 455 9.69 -21.81 -1.89
N GLY A 456 9.51 -23.14 -2.00
CA GLY A 456 10.02 -24.10 -1.01
C GLY A 456 9.41 -23.90 0.38
N GLN A 457 8.17 -23.40 0.45
CA GLN A 457 7.49 -23.03 1.69
C GLN A 457 8.23 -21.96 2.51
N ASN A 458 9.08 -21.14 1.87
CA ASN A 458 9.73 -20.02 2.56
C ASN A 458 8.79 -18.81 2.64
N PRO A 459 8.23 -18.48 3.82
CA PRO A 459 7.31 -17.37 3.97
C PRO A 459 7.98 -16.00 3.71
N ALA A 460 9.29 -15.89 3.94
CA ALA A 460 10.01 -14.65 3.74
C ALA A 460 10.20 -14.31 2.24
N THR A 461 10.51 -15.30 1.39
CA THR A 461 10.58 -15.12 -0.07
C THR A 461 9.22 -14.71 -0.64
N ILE A 462 8.14 -15.33 -0.16
CA ILE A 462 6.78 -15.01 -0.57
C ILE A 462 6.45 -13.56 -0.24
N LEU A 463 6.73 -13.12 0.98
CA LEU A 463 6.48 -11.73 1.38
C LEU A 463 7.41 -10.74 0.69
N ALA A 464 8.66 -11.09 0.42
CA ALA A 464 9.56 -10.25 -0.37
C ALA A 464 9.00 -10.02 -1.78
N TYR A 465 8.44 -11.05 -2.42
CA TYR A 465 7.73 -10.92 -3.68
C TYR A 465 6.46 -10.06 -3.55
N CYS A 466 5.59 -10.32 -2.57
CA CYS A 466 4.38 -9.51 -2.37
C CYS A 466 4.73 -8.03 -2.13
N ASN A 467 5.77 -7.77 -1.33
CA ASN A 467 6.29 -6.45 -1.07
C ASN A 467 6.83 -5.79 -2.36
N LEU A 468 7.59 -6.53 -3.18
CA LEU A 468 8.10 -6.05 -4.46
C LEU A 468 6.97 -5.60 -5.40
N VAL A 469 5.96 -6.45 -5.62
CA VAL A 469 4.79 -6.10 -6.46
C VAL A 469 4.04 -4.90 -5.89
N SER A 470 3.96 -4.79 -4.56
CA SER A 470 3.36 -3.65 -3.88
C SER A 470 4.13 -2.34 -4.12
N VAL A 471 5.46 -2.40 -4.16
CA VAL A 471 6.30 -1.25 -4.54
C VAL A 471 6.12 -0.90 -6.02
N PHE A 472 5.89 -1.87 -6.92
CA PHE A 472 5.53 -1.55 -8.30
C PHE A 472 4.20 -0.78 -8.38
N THR A 473 3.18 -1.22 -7.64
CA THR A 473 1.91 -0.50 -7.54
C THR A 473 2.09 0.91 -6.96
N PHE A 474 2.94 1.05 -5.94
CA PHE A 474 3.29 2.33 -5.34
C PHE A 474 3.91 3.29 -6.37
N LEU A 475 4.95 2.86 -7.09
CA LEU A 475 5.61 3.68 -8.12
C LEU A 475 4.66 4.02 -9.26
N HIS A 476 3.91 3.04 -9.74
CA HIS A 476 2.93 3.19 -10.79
C HIS A 476 1.92 4.29 -10.49
N ARG A 477 1.36 4.28 -9.27
CA ARG A 477 0.36 5.27 -8.86
C ARG A 477 0.96 6.62 -8.55
N TYR A 478 2.17 6.66 -7.98
CA TYR A 478 2.86 7.92 -7.73
C TYR A 478 3.18 8.62 -9.05
N SER A 479 3.84 7.91 -9.99
CA SER A 479 4.19 8.47 -11.29
C SER A 479 2.95 8.90 -12.06
N ALA A 480 1.82 8.20 -11.94
CA ALA A 480 0.56 8.61 -12.56
C ALA A 480 0.11 10.02 -12.14
N VAL A 481 0.32 10.38 -10.88
CA VAL A 481 -0.11 11.67 -10.33
C VAL A 481 0.90 12.77 -10.62
N VAL A 482 2.20 12.47 -10.50
CA VAL A 482 3.27 13.48 -10.47
C VAL A 482 4.15 13.50 -11.73
N ASP A 483 3.89 12.67 -12.74
CA ASP A 483 4.56 12.78 -14.04
C ASP A 483 4.16 14.08 -14.74
N ASP A 484 5.17 14.84 -15.17
CA ASP A 484 5.01 16.19 -15.73
C ASP A 484 4.63 16.20 -17.21
N GLY A 485 4.48 15.02 -17.81
CA GLY A 485 4.08 14.87 -19.21
C GLY A 485 5.14 15.34 -20.20
N LYS A 486 6.35 15.73 -19.75
CA LYS A 486 7.42 16.22 -20.64
C LYS A 486 8.13 15.10 -21.42
N GLY A 487 7.66 13.86 -21.28
CA GLY A 487 8.19 12.71 -22.01
C GLY A 487 9.29 11.95 -21.25
N PHE A 488 10.15 11.23 -21.95
CA PHE A 488 11.26 10.51 -21.32
C PHE A 488 12.45 11.43 -21.01
N GLU A 489 13.26 11.08 -20.02
CA GLU A 489 14.61 11.65 -19.85
C GLU A 489 15.44 11.41 -21.12
N MET A 490 16.36 12.33 -21.46
CA MET A 490 17.07 12.30 -22.75
C MET A 490 17.73 10.96 -23.06
N VAL A 491 18.41 10.36 -22.10
CA VAL A 491 19.09 9.06 -22.29
C VAL A 491 18.09 7.92 -22.49
N VAL A 492 16.94 7.95 -21.81
CA VAL A 492 15.85 6.98 -22.01
C VAL A 492 15.20 7.19 -23.37
N LYS A 493 15.03 8.44 -23.83
CA LYS A 493 14.50 8.78 -25.16
C LYS A 493 15.35 8.19 -26.28
N VAL A 494 16.68 8.31 -26.18
CA VAL A 494 17.62 7.69 -27.13
C VAL A 494 17.54 6.17 -27.07
N PHE A 495 17.46 5.60 -25.87
CA PHE A 495 17.32 4.16 -25.68
C PHE A 495 16.02 3.59 -26.27
N VAL A 496 14.88 4.27 -26.10
CA VAL A 496 13.57 3.79 -26.59
C VAL A 496 13.56 3.51 -28.09
N VAL A 497 14.36 4.25 -28.86
CA VAL A 497 14.48 4.09 -30.33
C VAL A 497 15.66 3.20 -30.75
N SER A 498 16.43 2.68 -29.79
CA SER A 498 17.50 1.71 -30.06
C SER A 498 16.94 0.35 -30.47
N SER A 499 17.78 -0.50 -31.07
CA SER A 499 17.41 -1.89 -31.41
C SER A 499 16.88 -2.68 -30.20
N TYR A 500 17.48 -2.46 -29.02
CA TYR A 500 17.02 -3.07 -27.78
C TYR A 500 15.63 -2.55 -27.37
N GLY A 501 15.43 -1.23 -27.39
CA GLY A 501 14.15 -0.59 -27.06
C GLY A 501 13.02 -1.04 -27.99
N THR A 502 13.29 -1.11 -29.29
CA THR A 502 12.36 -1.65 -30.30
C THR A 502 12.04 -3.12 -30.07
N SER A 503 13.04 -3.94 -29.73
CA SER A 503 12.83 -5.37 -29.41
C SER A 503 11.97 -5.59 -28.16
N CYS A 504 11.97 -4.62 -27.23
CA CYS A 504 11.09 -4.61 -26.08
C CYS A 504 9.68 -4.03 -26.37
N GLY A 505 9.40 -3.63 -27.62
CA GLY A 505 8.12 -3.04 -28.03
C GLY A 505 7.95 -1.55 -27.70
N LEU A 506 9.01 -0.81 -27.35
CA LEU A 506 8.90 0.60 -26.92
C LEU A 506 8.75 1.59 -28.08
N ALA A 507 9.35 1.31 -29.24
CA ALA A 507 9.47 2.26 -30.34
C ALA A 507 8.16 2.55 -31.10
N VAL A 508 7.13 1.72 -30.94
CA VAL A 508 5.87 1.81 -31.70
C VAL A 508 4.98 2.98 -31.23
N ASN A 509 5.22 3.52 -30.03
CA ASN A 509 4.32 4.49 -29.37
C ASN A 509 4.96 5.87 -29.12
N GLN A 510 5.69 6.43 -30.11
CA GLN A 510 6.38 7.74 -29.95
C GLN A 510 5.43 8.94 -29.75
N ALA A 511 4.13 8.78 -29.91
CA ALA A 511 3.13 9.81 -29.60
C ALA A 511 2.92 9.98 -28.08
N GLY A 512 4.01 10.26 -27.36
CA GLY A 512 4.08 10.77 -25.99
C GLY A 512 3.84 9.79 -24.83
N CYS A 513 4.51 10.07 -23.71
CA CYS A 513 4.71 9.14 -22.60
C CYS A 513 3.46 8.84 -21.75
N ASN A 514 2.33 9.50 -22.03
CA ASN A 514 1.00 9.16 -21.51
C ASN A 514 -0.12 9.64 -22.47
N SER A 515 0.22 10.08 -23.69
CA SER A 515 -0.74 10.68 -24.62
C SER A 515 -1.25 9.63 -25.62
N SER A 516 -2.57 9.46 -25.62
CA SER A 516 -3.49 9.16 -26.74
C SER A 516 -3.20 8.07 -27.79
N GLY A 517 -1.96 7.75 -28.19
CA GLY A 517 -1.70 6.76 -29.25
C GLY A 517 -2.19 5.35 -28.91
N PHE A 518 -2.01 4.92 -27.65
CA PHE A 518 -2.51 3.62 -27.18
C PHE A 518 -4.03 3.65 -26.86
N LEU A 519 -4.61 4.83 -26.63
CA LEU A 519 -6.05 4.98 -26.37
C LEU A 519 -6.88 4.63 -27.62
N ALA A 520 -6.36 4.82 -28.82
CA ALA A 520 -7.08 4.50 -30.07
C ALA A 520 -7.33 2.99 -30.28
N SER A 521 -6.58 2.12 -29.62
CA SER A 521 -6.73 0.65 -29.73
C SER A 521 -7.53 0.01 -28.59
N LEU A 522 -7.79 0.76 -27.52
CA LEU A 522 -8.77 0.41 -26.50
C LEU A 522 -10.06 1.11 -26.88
N GLU A 523 -10.79 0.54 -27.85
CA GLU A 523 -12.10 1.01 -28.32
C GLU A 523 -12.94 1.64 -27.20
N GLU A 524 -13.40 2.86 -27.49
CA GLU A 524 -14.61 3.54 -27.02
C GLU A 524 -15.56 2.67 -26.17
N ARG A 525 -15.17 2.41 -24.93
CA ARG A 525 -16.14 2.40 -23.83
C ARG A 525 -16.03 3.75 -23.17
N ASP A 526 -16.73 4.71 -23.78
CA ASP A 526 -17.06 5.98 -23.14
C ASP A 526 -17.52 5.68 -21.72
N ILE A 527 -16.67 6.03 -20.77
CA ILE A 527 -17.15 6.32 -19.43
C ILE A 527 -17.46 7.79 -19.51
N ASP A 528 -18.74 8.08 -19.72
CA ASP A 528 -19.27 9.41 -19.56
C ASP A 528 -18.80 9.94 -18.18
N TRP A 529 -18.10 11.07 -18.19
CA TRP A 529 -17.46 11.62 -17.00
C TRP A 529 -18.46 12.34 -16.10
N ASP A 530 -19.63 12.69 -16.63
CA ASP A 530 -20.81 13.07 -15.83
C ASP A 530 -21.44 11.84 -15.15
N ASP A 531 -21.06 10.64 -15.60
CA ASP A 531 -21.38 9.34 -15.03
C ASP A 531 -20.28 8.84 -14.05
N VAL A 532 -19.24 9.65 -13.73
CA VAL A 532 -18.43 9.48 -12.51
C VAL A 532 -19.15 10.13 -11.33
N ASP A 533 -20.46 9.93 -11.26
CA ASP A 533 -21.14 9.87 -9.97
C ASP A 533 -20.44 8.78 -9.14
N ILE A 534 -20.24 8.98 -7.86
CA ILE A 534 -19.68 7.94 -7.01
C ILE A 534 -20.62 6.73 -6.97
N SER A 535 -21.89 6.88 -7.39
CA SER A 535 -22.75 5.77 -7.77
C SER A 535 -22.17 4.86 -8.86
N THR A 536 -21.22 5.30 -9.69
CA THR A 536 -20.49 4.48 -10.68
C THR A 536 -19.20 3.88 -10.15
N VAL A 537 -18.59 4.45 -9.10
CA VAL A 537 -17.66 3.69 -8.25
C VAL A 537 -18.45 2.59 -7.51
N GLN A 538 -19.70 2.87 -7.11
CA GLN A 538 -20.64 1.88 -6.58
C GLN A 538 -21.16 0.92 -7.67
N LYS A 539 -21.32 1.32 -8.94
CA LYS A 539 -21.73 0.41 -10.04
C LYS A 539 -20.56 -0.35 -10.66
N GLY A 540 -19.34 0.16 -10.54
CA GLY A 540 -18.11 -0.57 -10.86
C GLY A 540 -17.89 -1.77 -9.93
N ALA A 541 -18.51 -1.76 -8.74
CA ALA A 541 -18.69 -2.94 -7.89
C ALA A 541 -19.87 -3.85 -8.35
N SER A 542 -20.83 -3.31 -9.12
CA SER A 542 -22.03 -4.02 -9.60
C SER A 542 -21.91 -4.69 -10.99
N SER A 543 -20.84 -4.47 -11.76
CA SER A 543 -20.71 -5.07 -13.11
C SER A 543 -20.35 -6.57 -13.12
N LEU A 544 -20.43 -7.23 -11.96
CA LEU A 544 -20.41 -8.68 -11.81
C LEU A 544 -21.85 -9.23 -11.70
N ARG A 545 -22.69 -8.98 -12.71
CA ARG A 545 -23.83 -9.89 -12.95
C ARG A 545 -23.25 -11.22 -13.42
N LEU A 546 -23.36 -12.23 -12.56
CA LEU A 546 -23.19 -13.63 -12.95
C LEU A 546 -24.20 -13.91 -14.08
N GLY A 547 -23.71 -14.21 -15.27
CA GLY A 547 -24.45 -15.07 -16.19
C GLY A 547 -24.47 -16.46 -15.59
N VAL A 548 -25.38 -16.69 -14.63
CA VAL A 548 -25.78 -18.05 -14.26
C VAL A 548 -26.74 -18.47 -15.36
N GLY A 549 -26.22 -19.19 -16.35
CA GLY A 549 -27.06 -20.03 -17.18
C GLY A 549 -27.74 -21.04 -16.27
N GLU A 550 -29.06 -21.11 -16.36
CA GLU A 550 -29.88 -22.13 -15.73
C GLU A 550 -29.30 -23.51 -16.05
N ILE A 551 -28.81 -24.20 -15.03
CA ILE A 551 -28.82 -25.66 -15.00
C ILE A 551 -29.69 -26.03 -13.81
N VAL A 552 -30.97 -26.25 -14.13
CA VAL A 552 -31.93 -26.91 -13.25
C VAL A 552 -31.47 -28.37 -13.11
N GLY A 553 -31.21 -28.80 -11.88
CA GLY A 553 -30.93 -30.19 -11.54
C GLY A 553 -31.11 -30.39 -10.03
N PRO A 554 -32.00 -31.29 -9.57
CA PRO A 554 -32.44 -31.32 -8.19
C PRO A 554 -31.51 -32.19 -7.34
N TYR A 555 -30.97 -31.65 -6.26
CA TYR A 555 -30.58 -32.44 -5.10
C TYR A 555 -31.12 -31.77 -3.84
N ASN A 556 -32.33 -32.19 -3.49
CA ASN A 556 -32.76 -32.26 -2.10
C ASN A 556 -31.78 -33.13 -1.34
N LEU A 557 -31.29 -32.69 -0.19
CA LEU A 557 -30.96 -33.55 0.95
C LEU A 557 -30.67 -32.67 2.18
N TRP A 558 -31.36 -33.02 3.27
CA TRP A 558 -31.26 -32.52 4.65
C TRP A 558 -32.08 -31.29 5.04
N GLY A 559 -33.32 -31.60 5.40
CA GLY A 559 -34.14 -30.78 6.28
C GLY A 559 -33.64 -30.79 7.73
N GLY A 560 -34.02 -29.74 8.44
CA GLY A 560 -33.85 -29.57 9.86
C GLY A 560 -34.67 -28.37 10.31
N ASN A 561 -35.95 -28.61 10.57
CA ASN A 561 -36.84 -27.66 11.26
C ASN A 561 -36.29 -27.36 12.65
N VAL A 562 -36.14 -26.09 12.99
CA VAL A 562 -36.41 -25.60 14.36
C VAL A 562 -37.00 -24.20 14.24
N ASP A 563 -38.28 -24.08 14.55
CA ASP A 563 -38.98 -22.83 14.86
C ASP A 563 -38.50 -22.28 16.22
N TYR A 564 -38.12 -21.00 16.26
CA TYR A 564 -38.57 -19.98 17.22
C TYR A 564 -38.06 -18.59 16.82
#